data_AF-F2KGY1-F1
#
_entry.id   AF-F2KGY1-F1
#
_cell.length_a   1.000
_cell.length_b   1.000
_cell.length_c   1.000
_cell.angle_alpha   90.00
_cell.angle_beta   90.00
_cell.angle_gamma   90.00
#
_symmetry.space_group_name_H-M   'P 1'
#
loop_
_entity.id
_entity.type
_entity.pdbx_description
1 polymer ?
#
loop_
_entity_poly.entity_id
_entity_poly.type
_entity_poly.pdbx_seq_one_letter_code
_entity_poly.pdbx_strand_id
1 'polypeptide(L)'
;MRRAISITVLSALAGLAQAQDTNNFDCSNFLQFGADINQTRTAFAQSPETMAWNWFVCLNQPSTAQSSNLVWEMMKPSDQVYLPNGAPPGAYDSSAPLPAAVVTQAKAQGMDLSRSFHNINATQQVDGLILQMGGAVPDAQQGHPVRFQLLMGKDTFDYIVNKQVYNVNGQAALANDLNFPPTAWELKAAWLWIGTDTTYRQTLVNDGYYIAQAYYQQDDGTYQVGYVALSGLHVVNKLNANWVWTTFENINNSKYTVTNAAPPAPMTNTTGPTPAAKPVNTSFQANNRNLSKYELIGVEFQPITQVLANSQLESAFQNTSSCLACHGTAAYSNDKGYFNFALNHGGGIVYPTTPLPPSAFDGYKKLDFVWSLKRAQWQR
;
A
#
# COMPACT_ATOMS: atom_id res chain seq x y z
N MET A 1 -28.80 9.38 67.52
CA MET A 1 -27.99 9.99 66.45
C MET A 1 -27.66 8.91 65.43
N ARG A 2 -28.28 8.99 64.25
CA ARG A 2 -28.07 8.04 63.13
C ARG A 2 -26.70 8.31 62.51
N ARG A 3 -25.84 7.29 62.42
CA ARG A 3 -24.61 7.34 61.63
C ARG A 3 -24.87 6.67 60.28
N ALA A 4 -24.76 7.46 59.22
CA ALA A 4 -24.80 6.99 57.84
C ALA A 4 -23.47 6.28 57.53
N ILE A 5 -23.58 5.09 56.92
CA ILE A 5 -22.45 4.37 56.33
C ILE A 5 -22.57 4.59 54.82
N SER A 6 -21.57 5.23 54.22
CA SER A 6 -21.52 5.53 52.79
C SER A 6 -21.43 4.26 51.96
N ILE A 7 -22.37 4.10 51.03
CA ILE A 7 -22.35 3.10 49.97
C ILE A 7 -21.44 3.65 48.86
N THR A 8 -20.17 3.29 48.90
CA THR A 8 -19.25 3.44 47.76
C THR A 8 -18.15 2.44 47.97
N VAL A 9 -18.22 1.30 47.25
CA VAL A 9 -17.16 0.44 46.71
C VAL A 9 -17.84 -0.91 46.41
N LEU A 10 -18.57 -0.99 45.29
CA LEU A 10 -19.00 -2.26 44.71
C LEU A 10 -19.36 -2.04 43.24
N SER A 11 -18.40 -1.52 42.47
CA SER A 11 -18.51 -1.40 41.01
C SER A 11 -17.12 -1.35 40.39
N ALA A 12 -16.31 -2.37 40.68
CA ALA A 12 -15.02 -2.59 40.01
C ALA A 12 -14.62 -4.05 40.17
N LEU A 13 -15.45 -4.98 39.67
CA LEU A 13 -15.12 -6.42 39.49
C LEU A 13 -16.26 -7.11 38.73
N ALA A 14 -16.53 -6.64 37.52
CA ALA A 14 -17.31 -7.36 36.52
C ALA A 14 -16.85 -6.87 35.14
N GLY A 15 -15.90 -7.59 34.57
CA GLY A 15 -15.29 -7.25 33.28
C GLY A 15 -14.01 -8.02 32.97
N LEU A 16 -13.81 -9.19 33.57
CA LEU A 16 -12.77 -10.15 33.19
C LEU A 16 -13.46 -11.50 33.00
N ALA A 17 -14.11 -11.66 31.86
CA ALA A 17 -14.39 -12.93 31.18
C ALA A 17 -15.37 -12.66 30.02
N GLN A 18 -14.82 -12.38 28.85
CA GLN A 18 -15.32 -12.83 27.55
C GLN A 18 -14.24 -12.57 26.49
N ALA A 19 -13.15 -13.34 26.58
CA ALA A 19 -12.36 -13.63 25.39
C ALA A 19 -13.20 -14.62 24.57
N GLN A 20 -14.06 -14.07 23.70
CA GLN A 20 -14.77 -14.80 22.66
C GLN A 20 -14.46 -14.12 21.33
N ASP A 21 -13.74 -14.85 20.47
CA ASP A 21 -13.59 -14.61 19.03
C ASP A 21 -14.82 -13.94 18.42
N THR A 22 -14.76 -12.69 17.94
CA THR A 22 -15.92 -12.08 17.23
C THR A 22 -15.59 -10.84 16.39
N ASN A 23 -14.41 -10.69 15.78
CA ASN A 23 -14.34 -9.71 14.68
C ASN A 23 -14.97 -10.31 13.42
N ASN A 24 -16.31 -10.34 13.42
CA ASN A 24 -17.16 -10.97 12.40
C ASN A 24 -17.36 -10.02 11.20
N PHE A 25 -16.30 -9.33 10.79
CA PHE A 25 -16.36 -8.44 9.65
C PHE A 25 -16.53 -9.28 8.38
N ASP A 26 -17.56 -8.97 7.59
CA ASP A 26 -17.87 -9.71 6.38
C ASP A 26 -16.94 -9.30 5.23
N CYS A 27 -16.07 -10.22 4.81
CA CYS A 27 -15.15 -10.04 3.70
C CYS A 27 -15.78 -10.34 2.32
N SER A 28 -17.02 -10.78 2.21
CA SER A 28 -17.60 -11.22 0.92
C SER A 28 -17.70 -10.10 -0.12
N ASN A 29 -17.95 -8.86 0.33
CA ASN A 29 -18.14 -7.70 -0.57
C ASN A 29 -17.41 -6.44 -0.06
N PHE A 30 -16.30 -6.60 0.67
CA PHE A 30 -15.64 -5.46 1.32
C PHE A 30 -15.05 -4.45 0.32
N LEU A 31 -14.63 -4.88 -0.88
CA LEU A 31 -14.15 -3.98 -1.94
C LEU A 31 -15.26 -3.05 -2.48
N GLN A 32 -16.53 -3.43 -2.29
CA GLN A 32 -17.69 -2.59 -2.59
C GLN A 32 -18.25 -1.89 -1.33
N PHE A 33 -17.56 -2.03 -0.19
CA PHE A 33 -18.02 -1.57 1.12
C PHE A 33 -19.36 -2.18 1.55
N GLY A 34 -19.54 -3.48 1.31
CA GLY A 34 -20.73 -4.22 1.70
C GLY A 34 -21.95 -3.89 0.84
N ALA A 35 -23.15 -4.17 1.37
CA ALA A 35 -24.41 -3.88 0.67
C ALA A 35 -24.87 -2.42 0.84
N ASP A 36 -24.41 -1.74 1.91
CA ASP A 36 -24.71 -0.34 2.19
C ASP A 36 -23.42 0.41 2.58
N ILE A 37 -22.87 1.16 1.62
CA ILE A 37 -21.68 1.97 1.81
C ILE A 37 -21.85 3.01 2.94
N ASN A 38 -23.07 3.49 3.23
CA ASN A 38 -23.29 4.44 4.31
C ASN A 38 -23.15 3.77 5.68
N GLN A 39 -23.54 2.50 5.80
CA GLN A 39 -23.26 1.72 7.00
C GLN A 39 -21.74 1.58 7.23
N THR A 40 -20.98 1.30 6.16
CA THR A 40 -19.51 1.27 6.26
C THR A 40 -18.93 2.62 6.62
N ARG A 41 -19.45 3.74 6.08
CA ARG A 41 -19.03 5.09 6.48
C ARG A 41 -19.30 5.39 7.95
N THR A 42 -20.47 5.00 8.45
CA THR A 42 -20.81 5.15 9.88
C THR A 42 -19.87 4.33 10.76
N ALA A 43 -19.60 3.08 10.41
CA ALA A 43 -18.65 2.24 11.14
C ALA A 43 -17.21 2.77 11.08
N PHE A 44 -16.78 3.24 9.91
CA PHE A 44 -15.47 3.88 9.72
C PHE A 44 -15.33 5.14 10.59
N ALA A 45 -16.36 5.98 10.65
CA ALA A 45 -16.33 7.19 11.47
C ALA A 45 -16.24 6.91 12.98
N GLN A 46 -16.68 5.72 13.43
CA GLN A 46 -16.56 5.30 14.83
C GLN A 46 -15.15 4.80 15.17
N SER A 47 -14.51 4.08 14.25
CA SER A 47 -13.11 3.64 14.41
C SER A 47 -12.44 3.41 13.05
N PRO A 48 -11.75 4.42 12.50
CA PRO A 48 -11.00 4.30 11.25
C PRO A 48 -9.97 3.17 11.30
N GLU A 49 -9.30 3.00 12.43
CA GLU A 49 -8.25 2.00 12.64
C GLU A 49 -8.80 0.57 12.64
N THR A 50 -9.96 0.35 13.28
CA THR A 50 -10.62 -0.98 13.27
C THR A 50 -11.08 -1.33 11.85
N MET A 51 -11.64 -0.36 11.11
CA MET A 51 -12.05 -0.58 9.73
C MET A 51 -10.84 -0.82 8.80
N ALA A 52 -9.75 -0.09 8.99
CA ALA A 52 -8.50 -0.30 8.25
C ALA A 52 -7.95 -1.72 8.45
N TRP A 53 -7.94 -2.19 9.70
CA TRP A 53 -7.55 -3.57 10.01
C TRP A 53 -8.52 -4.61 9.43
N ASN A 54 -9.84 -4.37 9.47
CA ASN A 54 -10.82 -5.25 8.83
C ASN A 54 -10.54 -5.42 7.34
N TRP A 55 -10.27 -4.31 6.63
CA TRP A 55 -9.88 -4.36 5.22
C TRP A 55 -8.56 -5.09 5.01
N PHE A 56 -7.55 -4.85 5.84
CA PHE A 56 -6.27 -5.53 5.74
C PHE A 56 -6.39 -7.04 5.97
N VAL A 57 -7.22 -7.47 6.91
CA VAL A 57 -7.55 -8.89 7.12
C VAL A 57 -8.23 -9.48 5.88
N CYS A 58 -9.23 -8.79 5.32
CA CYS A 58 -9.93 -9.28 4.12
C CYS A 58 -9.04 -9.34 2.88
N LEU A 59 -8.18 -8.34 2.67
CA LEU A 59 -7.19 -8.32 1.59
C LEU A 59 -6.24 -9.52 1.66
N ASN A 60 -5.93 -9.98 2.87
CA ASN A 60 -5.04 -11.12 3.13
C ASN A 60 -5.78 -12.46 3.35
N GLN A 61 -7.07 -12.55 3.01
CA GLN A 61 -7.74 -13.85 2.90
C GLN A 61 -7.39 -14.55 1.59
N PRO A 62 -7.48 -15.89 1.52
CA PRO A 62 -7.44 -16.62 0.26
C PRO A 62 -8.52 -16.11 -0.71
N SER A 63 -8.14 -15.92 -1.97
CA SER A 63 -9.07 -15.49 -3.02
C SER A 63 -10.05 -16.61 -3.37
N THR A 64 -11.31 -16.26 -3.60
CA THR A 64 -12.33 -17.19 -4.09
C THR A 64 -12.14 -17.57 -5.55
N ALA A 65 -11.49 -16.71 -6.35
CA ALA A 65 -11.15 -16.99 -7.74
C ALA A 65 -9.98 -17.98 -7.84
N GLN A 66 -9.02 -17.88 -6.92
CA GLN A 66 -7.87 -18.76 -6.84
C GLN A 66 -7.31 -18.83 -5.41
N SER A 67 -7.65 -19.88 -4.67
CA SER A 67 -7.37 -19.99 -3.22
C SER A 67 -5.89 -20.07 -2.86
N SER A 68 -4.99 -20.30 -3.82
CA SER A 68 -3.54 -20.26 -3.62
C SER A 68 -2.97 -18.84 -3.53
N ASN A 69 -3.75 -17.83 -3.93
CA ASN A 69 -3.39 -16.42 -3.87
C ASN A 69 -4.26 -15.70 -2.85
N LEU A 70 -3.76 -14.60 -2.29
CA LEU A 70 -4.55 -13.69 -1.45
C LEU A 70 -5.42 -12.78 -2.31
N VAL A 71 -6.49 -12.21 -1.73
CA VAL A 71 -7.40 -11.30 -2.44
C VAL A 71 -6.63 -10.15 -3.10
N TRP A 72 -5.69 -9.53 -2.37
CA TRP A 72 -4.92 -8.40 -2.92
C TRP A 72 -3.97 -8.81 -4.05
N GLU A 73 -3.45 -10.05 -4.05
CA GLU A 73 -2.57 -10.57 -5.11
C GLU A 73 -3.30 -10.75 -6.45
N MET A 74 -4.63 -10.79 -6.43
CA MET A 74 -5.49 -10.88 -7.61
C MET A 74 -5.88 -9.50 -8.17
N MET A 75 -5.51 -8.40 -7.51
CA MET A 75 -5.77 -7.06 -8.01
C MET A 75 -4.87 -6.75 -9.22
N LYS A 76 -5.38 -5.96 -10.18
CA LYS A 76 -4.70 -5.69 -11.45
C LYS A 76 -3.38 -4.92 -11.23
N PRO A 77 -2.22 -5.49 -11.61
CA PRO A 77 -0.95 -4.78 -11.52
C PRO A 77 -0.90 -3.62 -12.52
N SER A 78 -0.39 -2.46 -12.08
CA SER A 78 -0.34 -1.25 -12.92
C SER A 78 0.51 -1.40 -14.19
N ASP A 79 1.50 -2.30 -14.22
CA ASP A 79 2.29 -2.62 -15.42
C ASP A 79 1.49 -3.39 -16.48
N GLN A 80 0.30 -3.89 -16.14
CA GLN A 80 -0.68 -4.46 -17.07
C GLN A 80 -1.81 -3.48 -17.43
N VAL A 81 -1.74 -2.24 -16.94
CA VAL A 81 -2.70 -1.15 -17.23
C VAL A 81 -2.04 -0.10 -18.11
N TYR A 82 -0.85 0.35 -17.70
CA TYR A 82 -0.08 1.37 -18.39
C TYR A 82 0.92 0.72 -19.34
N LEU A 83 0.43 0.26 -20.49
CA LEU A 83 1.20 -0.55 -21.42
C LEU A 83 2.16 0.28 -22.30
N PRO A 84 3.21 -0.35 -22.85
CA PRO A 84 4.07 0.27 -23.85
C PRO A 84 3.27 0.89 -25.01
N ASN A 85 3.74 2.03 -25.51
CA ASN A 85 3.09 2.79 -26.60
C ASN A 85 1.63 3.16 -26.30
N GLY A 86 1.25 3.31 -25.02
CA GLY A 86 -0.10 3.74 -24.63
C GLY A 86 -1.21 2.77 -25.07
N ALA A 87 -0.88 1.49 -25.29
CA ALA A 87 -1.83 0.50 -25.76
C ALA A 87 -2.97 0.28 -24.75
N PRO A 88 -4.19 -0.03 -25.22
CA PRO A 88 -5.30 -0.37 -24.33
C PRO A 88 -4.98 -1.63 -23.53
N PRO A 89 -5.26 -1.65 -22.21
CA PRO A 89 -5.06 -2.84 -21.40
C PRO A 89 -6.08 -3.93 -21.72
N GLY A 90 -5.72 -5.18 -21.43
CA GLY A 90 -6.67 -6.30 -21.44
C GLY A 90 -7.67 -6.23 -20.28
N ALA A 91 -8.68 -7.12 -20.27
CA ALA A 91 -9.72 -7.17 -19.24
C ALA A 91 -9.15 -7.27 -17.80
N TYR A 92 -9.91 -6.84 -16.79
CA TYR A 92 -9.47 -6.84 -15.39
C TYR A 92 -8.94 -8.20 -14.94
N ASP A 93 -9.75 -9.26 -15.09
CA ASP A 93 -9.43 -10.62 -14.66
C ASP A 93 -8.43 -11.35 -15.57
N SER A 94 -7.94 -10.69 -16.63
CA SER A 94 -6.90 -11.25 -17.49
C SER A 94 -5.52 -10.90 -16.97
N SER A 95 -4.72 -11.91 -16.64
CA SER A 95 -3.30 -11.73 -16.31
C SER A 95 -2.45 -11.79 -17.58
N ALA A 96 -1.52 -10.85 -17.72
CA ALA A 96 -0.48 -10.97 -18.74
C ALA A 96 0.33 -12.27 -18.51
N PRO A 97 0.68 -13.01 -19.57
CA PRO A 97 1.52 -14.19 -19.42
C PRO A 97 2.89 -13.80 -18.89
N LEU A 98 3.48 -14.65 -18.04
CA LEU A 98 4.84 -14.46 -17.58
C LEU A 98 5.81 -14.50 -18.77
N PRO A 99 6.89 -13.69 -18.76
CA PRO A 99 7.96 -13.82 -19.74
C PRO A 99 8.47 -15.26 -19.80
N ALA A 100 8.75 -15.78 -21.00
CA ALA A 100 9.17 -17.18 -21.17
C ALA A 100 10.46 -17.52 -20.37
N ALA A 101 11.37 -16.55 -20.25
CA ALA A 101 12.56 -16.66 -19.42
C ALA A 101 12.21 -16.82 -17.92
N VAL A 102 11.20 -16.08 -17.43
CA VAL A 102 10.72 -16.20 -16.05
C VAL A 102 10.12 -17.58 -15.81
N VAL A 103 9.28 -18.08 -16.72
CA VAL A 103 8.70 -19.44 -16.63
C VAL A 103 9.79 -20.51 -16.59
N THR A 104 10.82 -20.37 -17.43
CA THR A 104 11.94 -21.32 -17.50
C THR A 104 12.72 -21.36 -16.19
N GLN A 105 13.08 -20.19 -15.65
CA GLN A 105 13.80 -20.10 -14.38
C GLN A 105 12.95 -20.60 -13.20
N ALA A 106 11.67 -20.21 -13.13
CA ALA A 106 10.75 -20.66 -12.09
C ALA A 106 10.63 -22.19 -12.04
N LYS A 107 10.50 -22.86 -13.20
CA LYS A 107 10.50 -24.33 -13.29
C LYS A 107 11.80 -24.93 -12.79
N ALA A 108 12.94 -24.38 -13.20
CA ALA A 108 14.25 -24.86 -12.76
C ALA A 108 14.45 -24.72 -11.24
N GLN A 109 13.81 -23.72 -10.63
CA GLN A 109 13.84 -23.46 -9.19
C GLN A 109 12.74 -24.20 -8.40
N GLY A 110 11.89 -25.00 -9.06
CA GLY A 110 10.79 -25.72 -8.41
C GLY A 110 9.69 -24.82 -7.84
N MET A 111 9.50 -23.63 -8.43
CA MET A 111 8.49 -22.66 -8.02
C MET A 111 7.08 -23.06 -8.49
N ASP A 112 6.07 -22.59 -7.76
CA ASP A 112 4.67 -22.91 -8.03
C ASP A 112 4.10 -21.98 -9.11
N LEU A 113 4.06 -22.46 -10.35
CA LEU A 113 3.49 -21.72 -11.49
C LEU A 113 1.98 -21.51 -11.41
N SER A 114 1.28 -22.16 -10.49
CA SER A 114 -0.13 -21.82 -10.26
C SER A 114 -0.25 -20.49 -9.54
N ARG A 115 0.67 -20.15 -8.63
CA ARG A 115 0.60 -18.90 -7.85
C ARG A 115 0.99 -17.67 -8.66
N SER A 116 0.50 -16.52 -8.21
CA SER A 116 0.89 -15.21 -8.75
C SER A 116 2.41 -14.99 -8.63
N PHE A 117 2.98 -14.40 -9.67
CA PHE A 117 4.34 -13.88 -9.69
C PHE A 117 4.28 -12.35 -9.75
N HIS A 118 4.82 -11.70 -8.73
CA HIS A 118 4.81 -10.25 -8.63
C HIS A 118 5.92 -9.62 -9.48
N ASN A 119 5.55 -8.73 -10.39
CA ASN A 119 6.51 -7.86 -11.09
C ASN A 119 6.91 -6.70 -10.17
N ILE A 120 8.15 -6.73 -9.67
CA ILE A 120 8.67 -5.79 -8.67
C ILE A 120 9.80 -4.89 -9.23
N ASN A 121 9.66 -4.48 -10.49
CA ASN A 121 10.66 -3.66 -11.19
C ASN A 121 10.95 -2.30 -10.54
N ALA A 122 10.01 -1.72 -9.79
CA ALA A 122 10.19 -0.40 -9.21
C ALA A 122 11.06 -0.43 -7.94
N THR A 123 12.01 0.50 -7.83
CA THR A 123 12.94 0.61 -6.68
C THR A 123 13.01 2.03 -6.10
N GLN A 124 12.49 3.02 -6.81
CA GLN A 124 12.56 4.42 -6.43
C GLN A 124 11.33 4.80 -5.60
N GLN A 125 11.59 5.56 -4.54
CA GLN A 125 10.57 6.27 -3.78
C GLN A 125 10.27 7.63 -4.43
N VAL A 126 9.29 8.35 -3.86
CA VAL A 126 8.84 9.61 -4.44
C VAL A 126 9.92 10.71 -4.42
N ASP A 127 10.87 10.59 -3.50
CA ASP A 127 12.05 11.45 -3.36
C ASP A 127 13.18 11.14 -4.34
N GLY A 128 13.00 10.13 -5.20
CA GLY A 128 14.02 9.64 -6.12
C GLY A 128 15.11 8.80 -5.43
N LEU A 129 15.03 8.61 -4.12
CA LEU A 129 15.97 7.78 -3.37
C LEU A 129 15.52 6.32 -3.35
N ILE A 130 16.50 5.46 -3.14
CA ILE A 130 16.31 4.02 -2.99
C ILE A 130 16.46 3.71 -1.51
N LEU A 131 15.50 2.98 -0.93
CA LEU A 131 15.69 2.36 0.38
C LEU A 131 16.51 1.09 0.19
N GLN A 132 17.58 0.93 0.95
CA GLN A 132 18.46 -0.22 0.87
C GLN A 132 18.11 -1.26 1.93
N MET A 133 18.19 -2.51 1.52
CA MET A 133 18.30 -3.66 2.40
C MET A 133 19.64 -3.62 3.14
N GLY A 134 19.63 -3.96 4.43
CA GLY A 134 20.82 -3.96 5.26
C GLY A 134 20.57 -4.59 6.63
N GLY A 135 21.56 -4.51 7.53
CA GLY A 135 21.44 -5.11 8.86
C GLY A 135 21.56 -6.64 8.81
N ALA A 136 20.53 -7.37 9.20
CA ALA A 136 20.49 -8.82 9.34
C ALA A 136 20.21 -9.56 8.02
N VAL A 137 20.36 -8.91 6.86
CA VAL A 137 20.28 -9.56 5.55
C VAL A 137 21.59 -10.32 5.25
N PRO A 138 21.55 -11.41 4.45
CA PRO A 138 22.77 -12.06 3.97
C PRO A 138 23.68 -11.08 3.22
N ASP A 139 24.99 -11.33 3.19
CA ASP A 139 25.96 -10.45 2.50
C ASP A 139 25.58 -10.18 1.04
N ALA A 140 25.07 -11.19 0.34
CA ALA A 140 24.60 -11.09 -1.04
C ALA A 140 23.34 -10.21 -1.22
N GLN A 141 22.69 -9.79 -0.14
CA GLN A 141 21.51 -8.93 -0.13
C GLN A 141 21.80 -7.53 0.44
N GLN A 142 22.99 -7.28 1.00
CA GLN A 142 23.37 -5.97 1.52
C GLN A 142 23.38 -4.93 0.39
N GLY A 143 22.73 -3.79 0.60
CA GLY A 143 22.66 -2.71 -0.38
C GLY A 143 21.67 -2.93 -1.53
N HIS A 144 21.03 -4.10 -1.63
CA HIS A 144 19.98 -4.32 -2.62
C HIS A 144 18.76 -3.42 -2.34
N PRO A 145 18.06 -2.94 -3.38
CA PRO A 145 16.91 -2.06 -3.19
C PRO A 145 15.71 -2.81 -2.60
N VAL A 146 14.99 -2.16 -1.68
CA VAL A 146 13.58 -2.49 -1.43
C VAL A 146 12.80 -2.20 -2.72
N ARG A 147 11.91 -3.12 -3.09
CA ARG A 147 11.19 -3.07 -4.37
C ARG A 147 9.71 -2.81 -4.17
N PHE A 148 9.06 -2.23 -5.17
CA PHE A 148 7.68 -1.77 -5.08
C PHE A 148 6.80 -2.33 -6.20
N GLN A 149 5.52 -2.51 -5.88
CA GLN A 149 4.49 -2.86 -6.85
C GLN A 149 3.22 -2.05 -6.57
N LEU A 150 2.55 -1.61 -7.63
CA LEU A 150 1.25 -0.94 -7.57
C LEU A 150 0.18 -1.85 -8.16
N LEU A 151 -0.95 -2.01 -7.45
CA LEU A 151 -2.08 -2.84 -7.86
C LEU A 151 -3.40 -2.05 -7.68
N MET A 152 -4.41 -2.32 -8.51
CA MET A 152 -5.67 -1.58 -8.46
C MET A 152 -6.91 -2.48 -8.49
N GLY A 153 -7.96 -2.01 -7.81
CA GLY A 153 -9.26 -2.66 -7.75
C GLY A 153 -10.00 -2.57 -9.07
N LYS A 154 -11.03 -3.41 -9.22
CA LYS A 154 -11.82 -3.49 -10.45
C LYS A 154 -12.43 -2.16 -10.85
N ASP A 155 -13.04 -1.43 -9.93
CA ASP A 155 -13.71 -0.17 -10.25
C ASP A 155 -12.72 0.96 -10.56
N THR A 156 -11.52 0.92 -10.00
CA THR A 156 -10.41 1.80 -10.39
C THR A 156 -10.01 1.52 -11.84
N PHE A 157 -9.78 0.26 -12.18
CA PHE A 157 -9.42 -0.17 -13.52
C PHE A 157 -10.51 0.15 -14.55
N ASP A 158 -11.76 -0.23 -14.28
CA ASP A 158 -12.89 -0.01 -15.18
C ASP A 158 -13.08 1.50 -15.42
N TYR A 159 -12.92 2.34 -14.39
CA TYR A 159 -12.96 3.79 -14.56
C TYR A 159 -11.84 4.30 -15.48
N ILE A 160 -10.60 3.84 -15.28
CA ILE A 160 -9.44 4.21 -16.12
C ILE A 160 -9.68 3.83 -17.59
N VAL A 161 -10.19 2.63 -17.84
CA VAL A 161 -10.48 2.13 -19.21
C VAL A 161 -11.64 2.91 -19.83
N ASN A 162 -12.75 3.08 -19.10
CA ASN A 162 -13.94 3.78 -19.59
C ASN A 162 -13.68 5.26 -19.88
N LYS A 163 -12.81 5.90 -19.09
CA LYS A 163 -12.35 7.28 -19.34
C LYS A 163 -11.20 7.36 -20.35
N GLN A 164 -10.69 6.21 -20.80
CA GLN A 164 -9.54 6.09 -21.71
C GLN A 164 -8.26 6.76 -21.20
N VAL A 165 -8.10 6.90 -19.89
CA VAL A 165 -6.95 7.60 -19.26
C VAL A 165 -5.76 6.67 -18.95
N TYR A 166 -5.78 5.43 -19.45
CA TYR A 166 -4.65 4.49 -19.37
C TYR A 166 -3.43 4.92 -20.20
N ASN A 167 -3.58 5.89 -21.09
CA ASN A 167 -2.49 6.52 -21.85
C ASN A 167 -2.52 8.05 -21.72
N VAL A 168 -1.41 8.70 -22.07
CA VAL A 168 -1.28 10.16 -21.91
C VAL A 168 -2.21 10.92 -22.87
N ASN A 169 -2.49 10.37 -24.07
CA ASN A 169 -3.41 10.98 -25.02
C ASN A 169 -4.82 11.16 -24.43
N GLY A 170 -5.32 10.15 -23.72
CA GLY A 170 -6.62 10.25 -23.03
C GLY A 170 -6.60 11.22 -21.85
N GLN A 171 -5.49 11.29 -21.10
CA GLN A 171 -5.33 12.29 -20.05
C GLN A 171 -5.26 13.72 -20.60
N ALA A 172 -4.60 13.91 -21.75
CA ALA A 172 -4.52 15.18 -22.47
C ALA A 172 -5.87 15.65 -23.05
N ALA A 173 -6.77 14.70 -23.31
CA ALA A 173 -8.12 14.97 -23.80
C ALA A 173 -9.15 15.26 -22.68
N LEU A 174 -8.73 15.30 -21.41
CA LEU A 174 -9.65 15.54 -20.29
C LEU A 174 -10.29 16.94 -20.34
N ALA A 175 -11.61 16.98 -20.45
CA ALA A 175 -12.37 18.22 -20.34
C ALA A 175 -12.48 18.71 -18.88
N ASN A 176 -12.56 17.77 -17.93
CA ASN A 176 -12.80 18.03 -16.51
C ASN A 176 -11.89 17.17 -15.65
N ASP A 177 -11.84 17.51 -14.37
CA ASP A 177 -11.21 16.69 -13.34
C ASP A 177 -11.78 15.27 -13.31
N LEU A 178 -10.92 14.29 -13.02
CA LEU A 178 -11.35 12.93 -12.73
C LEU A 178 -12.01 12.86 -11.36
N ASN A 179 -13.00 11.99 -11.27
CA ASN A 179 -13.72 11.66 -10.05
C ASN A 179 -13.99 10.16 -10.07
N PHE A 180 -13.10 9.37 -9.48
CA PHE A 180 -13.21 7.92 -9.40
C PHE A 180 -14.48 7.49 -8.64
N PRO A 181 -15.01 6.28 -8.88
CA PRO A 181 -16.19 5.79 -8.17
C PRO A 181 -15.88 5.61 -6.68
N PRO A 182 -16.89 5.69 -5.78
CA PRO A 182 -16.70 5.49 -4.34
C PRO A 182 -16.04 4.17 -3.99
N THR A 183 -16.20 3.13 -4.81
CA THR A 183 -15.65 1.78 -4.65
C THR A 183 -14.27 1.61 -5.31
N ALA A 184 -13.56 2.69 -5.63
CA ALA A 184 -12.20 2.64 -6.12
C ALA A 184 -11.20 2.26 -5.02
N TRP A 185 -10.25 1.38 -5.36
CA TRP A 185 -9.13 0.93 -4.52
C TRP A 185 -7.82 0.93 -5.29
N GLU A 186 -6.72 1.28 -4.62
CA GLU A 186 -5.35 1.14 -5.10
C GLU A 186 -4.43 0.72 -3.95
N LEU A 187 -3.43 -0.10 -4.25
CA LEU A 187 -2.46 -0.63 -3.32
C LEU A 187 -1.04 -0.30 -3.78
N LYS A 188 -0.13 -0.07 -2.82
CA LYS A 188 1.31 -0.05 -3.06
C LYS A 188 2.01 -0.99 -2.08
N ALA A 189 2.63 -2.05 -2.59
CA ALA A 189 3.38 -3.01 -1.79
C ALA A 189 4.89 -2.70 -1.83
N ALA A 190 5.58 -2.94 -0.72
CA ALA A 190 7.05 -2.92 -0.58
C ALA A 190 7.57 -4.32 -0.26
N TRP A 191 8.72 -4.68 -0.86
CA TRP A 191 9.26 -6.03 -0.90
C TRP A 191 10.75 -6.07 -0.59
N LEU A 192 11.13 -6.97 0.32
CA LEU A 192 12.52 -7.40 0.51
C LEU A 192 12.82 -8.54 -0.46
N TRP A 193 13.92 -8.44 -1.22
CA TRP A 193 14.34 -9.49 -2.14
C TRP A 193 15.00 -10.65 -1.39
N ILE A 194 14.56 -11.87 -1.65
CA ILE A 194 15.12 -13.09 -1.05
C ILE A 194 15.92 -13.87 -2.11
N GLY A 195 15.49 -13.83 -3.37
CA GLY A 195 16.01 -14.71 -4.41
C GLY A 195 15.64 -16.16 -4.09
N THR A 196 16.60 -17.09 -4.17
CA THR A 196 16.39 -18.52 -3.90
C THR A 196 17.01 -19.00 -2.60
N ASP A 197 17.46 -18.09 -1.73
CA ASP A 197 18.06 -18.44 -0.44
C ASP A 197 16.99 -19.01 0.51
N THR A 198 17.01 -20.32 0.71
CA THR A 198 16.05 -21.03 1.56
C THR A 198 16.20 -20.70 3.04
N THR A 199 17.43 -20.43 3.48
CA THR A 199 17.72 -20.10 4.89
C THR A 199 17.21 -18.71 5.20
N TYR A 200 17.52 -17.73 4.35
CA TYR A 200 17.02 -16.36 4.52
C TYR A 200 15.50 -16.30 4.41
N ARG A 201 14.91 -17.05 3.46
CA ARG A 201 13.46 -17.20 3.36
C ARG A 201 12.86 -17.72 4.68
N GLN A 202 13.43 -18.75 5.28
CA GLN A 202 12.93 -19.31 6.54
C GLN A 202 13.09 -18.32 7.71
N THR A 203 14.18 -17.56 7.75
CA THR A 203 14.35 -16.48 8.74
C THR A 203 13.23 -15.45 8.65
N LEU A 204 12.89 -14.99 7.43
CA LEU A 204 11.79 -14.03 7.23
C LEU A 204 10.42 -14.63 7.55
N VAL A 205 10.18 -15.91 7.24
CA VAL A 205 8.97 -16.62 7.69
C VAL A 205 8.87 -16.65 9.22
N ASN A 206 9.97 -16.94 9.92
CA ASN A 206 10.00 -16.98 11.38
C ASN A 206 9.78 -15.59 12.01
N ASP A 207 10.23 -14.53 11.32
CA ASP A 207 9.94 -13.14 11.67
C ASP A 207 8.52 -12.69 11.23
N GLY A 208 7.72 -13.59 10.66
CA GLY A 208 6.31 -13.40 10.34
C GLY A 208 6.06 -12.56 9.09
N TYR A 209 7.01 -12.53 8.15
CA TYR A 209 6.78 -11.94 6.83
C TYR A 209 5.91 -12.87 5.96
N TYR A 210 5.01 -12.26 5.20
CA TYR A 210 4.36 -12.93 4.09
C TYR A 210 5.35 -13.10 2.92
N ILE A 211 5.48 -14.34 2.43
CA ILE A 211 6.38 -14.68 1.33
C ILE A 211 5.61 -14.90 0.03
N ALA A 212 6.04 -14.21 -1.02
CA ALA A 212 5.49 -14.34 -2.38
C ALA A 212 6.57 -14.71 -3.40
N GLN A 213 6.13 -15.13 -4.59
CA GLN A 213 7.01 -15.35 -5.73
C GLN A 213 7.05 -14.08 -6.57
N ALA A 214 8.22 -13.72 -7.08
CA ALA A 214 8.39 -12.48 -7.82
C ALA A 214 9.48 -12.58 -8.87
N TYR A 215 9.48 -11.58 -9.74
CA TYR A 215 10.56 -11.35 -10.68
C TYR A 215 10.79 -9.86 -10.89
N TYR A 216 11.99 -9.53 -11.32
CA TYR A 216 12.29 -8.22 -11.88
C TYR A 216 13.26 -8.35 -13.04
N GLN A 217 13.23 -7.36 -13.93
CA GLN A 217 14.14 -7.22 -15.05
C GLN A 217 15.37 -6.41 -14.62
N GLN A 218 16.55 -6.88 -15.00
CA GLN A 218 17.82 -6.17 -14.84
C GLN A 218 18.03 -5.22 -16.03
N ASP A 219 19.01 -4.31 -15.90
CA ASP A 219 19.32 -3.31 -16.93
C ASP A 219 19.77 -3.93 -18.26
N ASP A 220 20.36 -5.13 -18.21
CA ASP A 220 20.76 -5.91 -19.40
C ASP A 220 19.58 -6.65 -20.08
N GLY A 221 18.36 -6.47 -19.56
CA GLY A 221 17.14 -7.10 -20.06
C GLY A 221 16.89 -8.51 -19.53
N THR A 222 17.81 -9.11 -18.78
CA THR A 222 17.62 -10.43 -18.16
C THR A 222 16.68 -10.36 -16.95
N TYR A 223 16.12 -11.50 -16.55
CA TYR A 223 15.23 -11.58 -15.39
C TYR A 223 15.90 -12.25 -14.21
N GLN A 224 15.65 -11.69 -13.02
CA GLN A 224 15.85 -12.33 -11.73
C GLN A 224 14.51 -12.88 -11.26
N VAL A 225 14.48 -14.16 -10.87
CA VAL A 225 13.28 -14.88 -10.43
C VAL A 225 13.56 -15.52 -9.09
N GLY A 226 12.65 -15.35 -8.13
CA GLY A 226 12.83 -15.82 -6.78
C GLY A 226 11.71 -15.39 -5.84
N TYR A 227 11.97 -15.42 -4.54
CA TYR A 227 11.03 -15.07 -3.50
C TYR A 227 11.22 -13.64 -3.00
N VAL A 228 10.16 -13.09 -2.41
CA VAL A 228 10.16 -11.80 -1.72
C VAL A 228 9.36 -11.86 -0.43
N ALA A 229 9.67 -10.97 0.51
CA ALA A 229 8.92 -10.76 1.75
C ALA A 229 8.23 -9.39 1.75
N LEU A 230 6.92 -9.37 2.05
CA LEU A 230 6.13 -8.14 2.12
C LEU A 230 6.56 -7.30 3.35
N SER A 231 7.25 -6.18 3.13
CA SER A 231 7.70 -5.30 4.23
C SER A 231 6.70 -4.18 4.55
N GLY A 232 5.89 -3.76 3.58
CA GLY A 232 4.87 -2.74 3.78
C GLY A 232 3.77 -2.75 2.73
N LEU A 233 2.60 -2.23 3.09
CA LEU A 233 1.45 -2.12 2.21
C LEU A 233 0.69 -0.81 2.48
N HIS A 234 0.58 0.03 1.46
CA HIS A 234 -0.43 1.08 1.39
C HIS A 234 -1.71 0.55 0.80
N VAL A 235 -2.82 0.89 1.45
CA VAL A 235 -4.17 0.62 1.00
C VAL A 235 -4.90 1.96 0.90
N VAL A 236 -5.36 2.27 -0.29
CA VAL A 236 -6.01 3.56 -0.60
C VAL A 236 -7.36 3.27 -1.22
N ASN A 237 -8.40 3.90 -0.70
CA ASN A 237 -9.75 3.69 -1.22
C ASN A 237 -10.62 4.94 -1.15
N LYS A 238 -11.68 4.97 -1.97
CA LYS A 238 -12.56 6.14 -2.10
C LYS A 238 -13.86 6.02 -1.30
N LEU A 239 -13.81 5.40 -0.11
CA LEU A 239 -14.97 5.36 0.80
C LEU A 239 -15.59 6.77 0.97
N ASN A 240 -14.73 7.79 1.08
CA ASN A 240 -15.08 9.20 1.18
C ASN A 240 -14.48 10.02 0.03
N ALA A 241 -15.00 11.24 -0.20
CA ALA A 241 -14.53 12.13 -1.27
C ALA A 241 -13.05 12.53 -1.12
N ASN A 242 -12.54 12.61 0.10
CA ASN A 242 -11.13 12.91 0.38
C ASN A 242 -10.23 11.68 0.34
N TRP A 243 -10.77 10.52 -0.04
CA TRP A 243 -10.12 9.22 0.05
C TRP A 243 -9.76 8.82 1.49
N VAL A 244 -9.41 7.56 1.65
CA VAL A 244 -8.90 6.97 2.89
C VAL A 244 -7.58 6.30 2.56
N TRP A 245 -6.55 6.67 3.30
CA TRP A 245 -5.22 6.08 3.23
C TRP A 245 -4.94 5.31 4.51
N THR A 246 -4.48 4.07 4.37
CA THR A 246 -4.02 3.26 5.50
C THR A 246 -2.67 2.65 5.14
N THR A 247 -1.80 2.52 6.14
CA THR A 247 -0.46 1.96 5.94
C THR A 247 -0.10 0.92 6.99
N PHE A 248 0.33 -0.23 6.50
CA PHE A 248 0.77 -1.37 7.30
C PHE A 248 2.24 -1.67 7.01
N GLU A 249 2.99 -2.06 8.04
CA GLU A 249 4.37 -2.54 7.87
C GLU A 249 4.69 -3.68 8.84
N ASN A 250 5.72 -4.47 8.51
CA ASN A 250 6.18 -5.52 9.41
C ASN A 250 7.01 -4.92 10.55
N ILE A 251 6.72 -5.31 11.79
CA ILE A 251 7.39 -4.78 13.00
C ILE A 251 8.90 -5.07 13.02
N ASN A 252 9.37 -6.02 12.20
CA ASN A 252 10.77 -6.42 12.10
C ASN A 252 11.54 -5.70 10.98
N ASN A 253 10.95 -4.73 10.29
CA ASN A 253 11.59 -4.06 9.15
C ASN A 253 12.96 -3.44 9.47
N SER A 254 13.13 -2.91 10.68
CA SER A 254 14.39 -2.31 11.14
C SER A 254 15.56 -3.30 11.22
N LYS A 255 15.29 -4.61 11.24
CA LYS A 255 16.34 -5.63 11.13
C LYS A 255 16.91 -5.74 9.72
N TYR A 256 16.14 -5.40 8.69
CA TYR A 256 16.45 -5.77 7.30
C TYR A 256 16.58 -4.58 6.34
N THR A 257 16.36 -3.36 6.82
CA THR A 257 16.48 -2.14 6.03
C THR A 257 17.19 -1.05 6.82
N VAL A 258 17.92 -0.21 6.11
CA VAL A 258 18.78 0.83 6.71
C VAL A 258 18.55 2.20 6.07
N THR A 259 18.82 3.25 6.83
CA THR A 259 18.83 4.62 6.33
C THR A 259 19.96 4.83 5.32
N ASN A 260 19.79 5.80 4.43
CA ASN A 260 20.84 6.23 3.49
C ASN A 260 21.92 7.11 4.15
N ALA A 261 21.96 7.18 5.48
CA ALA A 261 22.97 7.95 6.21
C ALA A 261 24.34 7.25 6.16
N ALA A 262 25.40 8.02 6.43
CA ALA A 262 26.75 7.48 6.61
C ALA A 262 27.21 7.74 8.06
N PRO A 263 27.36 6.71 8.91
CA PRO A 263 27.10 5.28 8.64
C PRO A 263 25.59 4.96 8.54
N PRO A 264 25.21 3.87 7.83
CA PRO A 264 23.82 3.42 7.77
C PRO A 264 23.31 3.01 9.16
N ALA A 265 22.06 3.34 9.47
CA ALA A 265 21.39 2.95 10.71
C ALA A 265 20.10 2.16 10.41
N PRO A 266 19.60 1.30 11.32
CA PRO A 266 18.32 0.63 11.16
C PRO A 266 17.19 1.60 10.76
N MET A 267 16.43 1.26 9.73
CA MET A 267 15.27 2.06 9.31
C MET A 267 14.09 1.80 10.25
N THR A 268 13.61 2.84 10.93
CA THR A 268 12.47 2.77 11.85
C THR A 268 11.36 3.72 11.39
N ASN A 269 10.12 3.37 11.72
CA ASN A 269 9.01 4.31 11.55
C ASN A 269 9.08 5.39 12.63
N THR A 270 9.08 6.65 12.21
CA THR A 270 9.15 7.82 13.10
C THR A 270 7.81 8.52 13.30
N THR A 271 6.76 8.07 12.59
CA THR A 271 5.43 8.71 12.55
C THR A 271 4.32 7.87 13.18
N GLY A 272 4.54 6.57 13.39
CA GLY A 272 3.60 5.71 14.09
C GLY A 272 4.22 4.42 14.66
N PRO A 273 3.39 3.49 15.14
CA PRO A 273 1.92 3.56 15.14
C PRO A 273 1.34 4.75 15.90
N THR A 274 0.28 5.35 15.38
CA THR A 274 -0.44 6.43 16.06
C THR A 274 -1.05 5.93 17.39
N PRO A 275 -1.31 6.82 18.37
CA PRO A 275 -1.96 6.43 19.62
C PRO A 275 -3.29 5.69 19.42
N ALA A 276 -4.05 6.03 18.38
CA ALA A 276 -5.31 5.36 18.03
C ALA A 276 -5.09 3.95 17.43
N ALA A 277 -4.03 3.76 16.64
CA ALA A 277 -3.73 2.46 16.03
C ALA A 277 -3.21 1.43 17.04
N LYS A 278 -2.46 1.84 18.06
CA LYS A 278 -1.84 0.95 19.06
C LYS A 278 -2.79 -0.06 19.72
N PRO A 279 -3.92 0.34 20.34
CA PRO A 279 -4.84 -0.62 20.96
C PRO A 279 -5.49 -1.56 19.93
N VAL A 280 -5.75 -1.08 18.72
CA VAL A 280 -6.32 -1.89 17.64
C VAL A 280 -5.30 -2.92 17.12
N ASN A 281 -4.04 -2.52 16.93
CA ASN A 281 -2.93 -3.41 16.59
C ASN A 281 -2.86 -4.58 17.58
N THR A 282 -2.82 -4.29 18.89
CA THR A 282 -2.77 -5.33 19.93
C THR A 282 -3.92 -6.34 19.79
N SER A 283 -5.14 -5.85 19.57
CA SER A 283 -6.33 -6.70 19.40
C SER A 283 -6.24 -7.57 18.13
N PHE A 284 -5.95 -6.98 16.97
CA PHE A 284 -5.92 -7.73 15.72
C PHE A 284 -4.74 -8.68 15.62
N GLN A 285 -3.56 -8.30 16.11
CA GLN A 285 -2.38 -9.17 16.11
C GLN A 285 -2.57 -10.41 17.00
N ALA A 286 -3.30 -10.27 18.12
CA ALA A 286 -3.65 -11.41 18.98
C ALA A 286 -4.61 -12.41 18.29
N ASN A 287 -5.51 -11.91 17.44
CA ASN A 287 -6.56 -12.70 16.80
C ASN A 287 -6.21 -13.17 15.37
N ASN A 288 -5.22 -12.57 14.71
CA ASN A 288 -4.83 -12.88 13.33
C ASN A 288 -3.39 -13.40 13.28
N ARG A 289 -3.18 -14.69 13.56
CA ARG A 289 -1.84 -15.30 13.69
C ARG A 289 -0.91 -15.01 12.49
N ASN A 290 -1.44 -15.13 11.27
CA ASN A 290 -0.67 -14.91 10.03
C ASN A 290 -0.29 -13.44 9.79
N LEU A 291 -0.97 -12.50 10.46
CA LEU A 291 -0.74 -11.06 10.36
C LEU A 291 -0.19 -10.48 11.66
N SER A 292 0.16 -11.33 12.64
CA SER A 292 0.56 -10.91 13.99
C SER A 292 1.84 -10.09 14.05
N LYS A 293 2.60 -10.05 12.96
CA LYS A 293 3.84 -9.27 12.80
C LYS A 293 3.70 -8.05 11.89
N TYR A 294 2.48 -7.77 11.41
CA TYR A 294 2.15 -6.51 10.74
C TYR A 294 1.44 -5.59 11.70
N GLU A 295 1.67 -4.29 11.56
CA GLU A 295 1.00 -3.27 12.36
C GLU A 295 0.49 -2.13 11.49
N LEU A 296 -0.71 -1.63 11.81
CA LEU A 296 -1.21 -0.38 11.26
C LEU A 296 -0.40 0.76 11.84
N ILE A 297 0.25 1.56 11.00
CA ILE A 297 0.91 2.78 11.44
C ILE A 297 -0.15 3.85 11.70
N GLY A 298 -1.14 3.99 10.83
CA GLY A 298 -2.25 4.92 11.01
C GLY A 298 -3.18 5.02 9.81
N VAL A 299 -4.19 5.86 9.95
CA VAL A 299 -5.19 6.16 8.93
C VAL A 299 -5.20 7.67 8.68
N GLU A 300 -5.17 8.07 7.41
CA GLU A 300 -5.34 9.46 6.98
C GLU A 300 -6.58 9.53 6.08
N PHE A 301 -7.56 10.36 6.45
CA PHE A 301 -8.87 10.43 5.77
C PHE A 301 -9.49 11.84 5.79
N GLN A 302 -8.75 12.81 6.32
CA GLN A 302 -9.17 14.19 6.45
C GLN A 302 -8.16 15.10 5.73
N PRO A 303 -8.61 16.21 5.12
CA PRO A 303 -7.75 17.15 4.42
C PRO A 303 -7.10 18.12 5.42
N ILE A 304 -6.42 17.59 6.43
CA ILE A 304 -5.75 18.34 7.49
C ILE A 304 -4.24 18.10 7.43
N THR A 305 -3.48 18.87 8.22
CA THR A 305 -2.05 18.60 8.40
C THR A 305 -1.88 17.31 9.20
N GLN A 306 -1.44 16.25 8.53
CA GLN A 306 -1.16 14.96 9.16
C GLN A 306 0.13 14.39 8.57
N VAL A 307 1.10 14.10 9.43
CA VAL A 307 2.32 13.41 9.01
C VAL A 307 2.15 11.93 9.34
N LEU A 308 2.09 11.11 8.30
CA LEU A 308 1.93 9.67 8.38
C LEU A 308 2.75 9.02 7.26
N ALA A 309 3.79 8.29 7.64
CA ALA A 309 4.72 7.65 6.74
C ALA A 309 4.84 6.17 7.04
N ASN A 310 5.20 5.39 6.03
CA ASN A 310 5.68 4.03 6.16
C ASN A 310 7.20 4.03 6.04
N SER A 311 7.87 3.30 6.93
CA SER A 311 9.34 3.25 6.96
C SER A 311 9.95 2.69 5.68
N GLN A 312 9.17 1.93 4.90
CA GLN A 312 9.60 1.27 3.66
C GLN A 312 9.25 2.06 2.40
N LEU A 313 8.16 2.83 2.42
CA LEU A 313 7.60 3.49 1.23
C LEU A 313 7.87 5.00 1.19
N GLU A 314 8.13 5.63 2.35
CA GLU A 314 8.46 7.06 2.52
C GLU A 314 9.70 7.28 3.39
N SER A 315 10.71 6.43 3.23
CA SER A 315 11.80 6.22 4.17
C SER A 315 12.62 7.48 4.50
N ALA A 316 12.89 8.35 3.51
CA ALA A 316 13.77 9.51 3.71
C ALA A 316 13.04 10.83 4.01
N PHE A 317 11.71 10.85 3.91
CA PHE A 317 10.89 12.06 4.10
C PHE A 317 9.72 11.83 5.07
N GLN A 318 9.86 10.85 5.97
CA GLN A 318 8.79 10.45 6.89
C GLN A 318 8.17 11.64 7.64
N ASN A 319 9.00 12.56 8.15
CA ASN A 319 8.57 13.74 8.92
C ASN A 319 7.86 14.83 8.07
N THR A 320 7.84 14.68 6.75
CA THR A 320 7.18 15.59 5.79
C THR A 320 6.24 14.84 4.85
N SER A 321 5.85 13.61 5.22
CA SER A 321 4.92 12.79 4.43
C SER A 321 3.48 12.94 4.94
N SER A 322 2.62 13.59 4.15
CA SER A 322 1.17 13.44 4.22
C SER A 322 0.72 12.77 2.94
N CYS A 323 0.18 11.56 3.07
CA CYS A 323 -0.17 10.77 1.91
C CYS A 323 -1.34 11.42 1.16
N LEU A 324 -2.37 11.90 1.88
CA LEU A 324 -3.51 12.58 1.25
C LEU A 324 -3.15 13.97 0.72
N ALA A 325 -2.35 14.78 1.42
CA ALA A 325 -1.97 16.08 0.87
C ALA A 325 -1.11 15.93 -0.38
N CYS A 326 -0.19 14.95 -0.41
CA CYS A 326 0.63 14.65 -1.58
C CYS A 326 -0.22 14.05 -2.71
N HIS A 327 -1.06 13.04 -2.44
CA HIS A 327 -1.89 12.41 -3.46
C HIS A 327 -2.98 13.32 -4.02
N GLY A 328 -3.53 14.23 -3.20
CA GLY A 328 -4.46 15.26 -3.65
C GLY A 328 -3.85 16.24 -4.65
N THR A 329 -2.54 16.21 -4.88
CA THR A 329 -1.88 16.99 -5.94
C THR A 329 -1.84 16.30 -7.30
N ALA A 330 -2.31 15.05 -7.42
CA ALA A 330 -2.36 14.34 -8.69
C ALA A 330 -3.14 15.15 -9.73
N ALA A 331 -2.42 15.65 -10.73
CA ALA A 331 -3.00 16.50 -11.77
C ALA A 331 -2.13 16.47 -13.04
N TYR A 332 -2.76 16.72 -14.19
CA TYR A 332 -2.11 16.76 -15.50
C TYR A 332 -2.49 18.04 -16.27
N SER A 333 -1.54 18.58 -17.02
CA SER A 333 -1.71 19.74 -17.88
C SER A 333 -1.06 19.47 -19.24
N ASN A 334 -1.70 19.89 -20.33
CA ASN A 334 -1.10 19.81 -21.67
C ASN A 334 0.15 20.69 -21.79
N ASP A 335 0.20 21.81 -21.07
CA ASP A 335 1.29 22.77 -21.16
C ASP A 335 2.42 22.46 -20.17
N LYS A 336 2.08 21.90 -19.00
CA LYS A 336 3.01 21.73 -17.87
C LYS A 336 3.34 20.26 -17.56
N GLY A 337 2.66 19.31 -18.19
CA GLY A 337 2.75 17.89 -17.88
C GLY A 337 2.10 17.54 -16.53
N TYR A 338 2.61 16.51 -15.86
CA TYR A 338 2.15 16.14 -14.52
C TYR A 338 2.57 17.17 -13.48
N PHE A 339 1.69 17.45 -12.53
CA PHE A 339 1.96 18.39 -11.44
C PHE A 339 3.25 18.04 -10.70
N ASN A 340 4.12 19.04 -10.50
CA ASN A 340 5.32 18.88 -9.69
C ASN A 340 4.99 19.22 -8.23
N PHE A 341 4.82 18.19 -7.41
CA PHE A 341 4.51 18.34 -6.00
C PHE A 341 5.76 18.52 -5.12
N ALA A 342 6.97 18.48 -5.69
CA ALA A 342 8.18 18.84 -4.96
C ALA A 342 8.21 20.37 -4.72
N LEU A 343 8.17 20.76 -3.45
CA LEU A 343 8.16 22.16 -3.03
C LEU A 343 9.57 22.58 -2.61
N ASN A 344 10.01 23.78 -3.02
CA ASN A 344 11.27 24.35 -2.56
C ASN A 344 11.11 24.90 -1.14
N HIS A 345 11.96 24.46 -0.21
CA HIS A 345 12.01 24.97 1.15
C HIS A 345 13.45 25.19 1.58
N GLY A 346 13.89 26.45 1.63
CA GLY A 346 15.22 26.82 2.14
C GLY A 346 16.39 26.23 1.34
N GLY A 347 16.21 25.98 0.03
CA GLY A 347 17.22 25.32 -0.81
C GLY A 347 17.15 23.79 -0.80
N GLY A 348 16.23 23.21 -0.04
CA GLY A 348 15.87 21.79 -0.08
C GLY A 348 14.53 21.52 -0.78
N ILE A 349 14.17 20.24 -0.84
CA ILE A 349 12.88 19.77 -1.36
C ILE A 349 12.04 19.24 -0.19
N VAL A 350 10.79 19.66 -0.11
CA VAL A 350 9.78 19.10 0.80
C VAL A 350 8.52 18.72 0.03
N TYR A 351 7.66 17.93 0.68
CA TYR A 351 6.39 17.49 0.11
C TYR A 351 5.21 18.14 0.83
N PRO A 352 4.03 18.26 0.18
CA PRO A 352 2.86 18.82 0.82
C PRO A 352 2.47 17.99 2.04
N THR A 353 2.43 18.63 3.20
CA THR A 353 1.87 18.06 4.44
C THR A 353 0.46 18.55 4.73
N THR A 354 -0.04 19.46 3.89
CA THR A 354 -1.37 20.08 3.96
C THR A 354 -1.90 20.23 2.53
N PRO A 355 -3.22 20.11 2.30
CA PRO A 355 -3.78 20.34 0.97
C PRO A 355 -3.36 21.70 0.39
N LEU A 356 -2.88 21.68 -0.85
CA LEU A 356 -2.56 22.91 -1.57
C LEU A 356 -3.84 23.66 -1.96
N PRO A 357 -3.82 25.00 -2.01
CA PRO A 357 -4.98 25.79 -2.42
C PRO A 357 -5.38 25.47 -3.87
N PRO A 358 -6.67 25.63 -4.25
CA PRO A 358 -7.14 25.37 -5.61
C PRO A 358 -6.33 26.09 -6.70
N SER A 359 -5.87 27.31 -6.44
CA SER A 359 -5.05 28.11 -7.38
C SER A 359 -3.71 27.47 -7.74
N ALA A 360 -3.19 26.55 -6.92
CA ALA A 360 -2.00 25.79 -7.28
C ALA A 360 -2.22 24.94 -8.55
N PHE A 361 -3.47 24.60 -8.86
CA PHE A 361 -3.85 23.74 -9.96
C PHE A 361 -4.37 24.51 -11.19
N ASP A 362 -4.13 25.83 -11.27
CA ASP A 362 -4.51 26.63 -12.43
C ASP A 362 -3.84 26.10 -13.72
N GLY A 363 -4.70 25.70 -14.68
CA GLY A 363 -4.29 25.08 -15.94
C GLY A 363 -4.02 23.57 -15.86
N TYR A 364 -4.33 22.93 -14.74
CA TYR A 364 -4.31 21.46 -14.58
C TYR A 364 -5.72 20.88 -14.53
N LYS A 365 -5.82 19.59 -14.86
CA LYS A 365 -6.97 18.72 -14.57
C LYS A 365 -6.57 17.77 -13.45
N LYS A 366 -7.34 17.73 -12.37
CA LYS A 366 -7.10 16.80 -11.27
C LYS A 366 -7.30 15.37 -11.75
N LEU A 367 -6.43 14.50 -11.27
CA LEU A 367 -6.48 13.06 -11.44
C LEU A 367 -7.02 12.38 -10.16
N ASP A 368 -7.86 13.12 -9.43
CA ASP A 368 -8.37 12.73 -8.12
C ASP A 368 -7.19 12.56 -7.12
N PHE A 369 -6.95 11.33 -6.62
CA PHE A 369 -5.80 10.98 -5.77
C PHE A 369 -4.89 9.92 -6.42
N VAL A 370 -5.11 9.59 -7.70
CA VAL A 370 -4.54 8.41 -8.35
C VAL A 370 -3.25 8.76 -9.12
N TRP A 371 -2.14 8.78 -8.40
CA TRP A 371 -0.82 9.04 -8.99
C TRP A 371 -0.33 7.94 -9.93
N SER A 372 -0.88 6.73 -9.88
CA SER A 372 -0.48 5.66 -10.80
C SER A 372 -0.75 6.01 -12.27
N LEU A 373 -1.69 6.93 -12.55
CA LEU A 373 -1.93 7.49 -13.89
C LEU A 373 -0.69 8.12 -14.52
N LYS A 374 0.27 8.59 -13.71
CA LYS A 374 1.57 9.10 -14.18
C LYS A 374 2.41 8.06 -14.93
N ARG A 375 2.13 6.77 -14.74
CA ARG A 375 2.83 5.67 -15.44
C ARG A 375 2.37 5.50 -16.89
N ALA A 376 1.28 6.15 -17.28
CA ALA A 376 0.77 6.14 -18.64
C ALA A 376 1.84 6.58 -19.65
N GLN A 377 1.89 5.89 -20.79
CA GLN A 377 2.75 6.26 -21.92
C GLN A 377 1.93 6.97 -23.00
N TRP A 378 2.61 7.75 -23.84
CA TRP A 378 2.01 8.27 -25.06
C TRP A 378 1.70 7.13 -26.02
N GLN A 379 0.53 7.18 -26.63
CA GLN A 379 0.24 6.46 -27.86
C GLN A 379 1.02 7.12 -28.98
N ARG A 380 1.97 6.36 -29.54
CA ARG A 380 2.83 6.78 -30.65
C ARG A 380 2.37 6.16 -31.94
#